data_AF-A0A1F6V3Y6-F1
#
_entry.id   AF-A0A1F6V3Y6-F1
#
_cell.length_a   1.000
_cell.length_b   1.000
_cell.length_c   1.000
_cell.angle_alpha   90.00
_cell.angle_beta   90.00
_cell.angle_gamma   90.00
#
_symmetry.space_group_name_H-M   'P 1'
#
loop_
_entity.id
_entity.type
_entity.pdbx_description
1 polymer ?
#
loop_
_entity_poly.entity_id
_entity_poly.type
_entity_poly.pdbx_seq_one_letter_code
_entity_poly.pdbx_strand_id
1 'polypeptide(L)'
;MKKSIISFIVLGALVFSVLQINPAKTVVAAGCVANTWVEKAYFGGPIGSSERTEAAGFSIGTTGYIGTGVRELTGIDYKKNFWAWDQTTDTWTQKADFGGVARSGAVGFSINGKGYMGIGYNSLLAQSLLKDFWEYNPTTNIWTQKTDFGGGVRAYATGFAIGAMGYIGTGWSGPGGTEKDFWQYDPATDKWTQKTNFGGIERRGATGFSITTSGRGYIGTGSDSMEINLYKDFWEYNPTTDAWTQKTDFGGVARNLATSFAIGSKGYLGTGQGASSLLRDFWTYDSTTDKWTQKADFGGTARKGAVGFSIDDRGYTGTGSNTRDFWEYCGEEDNCTPNTWTQKADFGGVERSYATGFSVGGKGYMGTGRYGSTNQFFEDFWEYNPLANTWTQKADYGGDLVGSATSFSIGSKGYTGTGTGGGSNYRKDFWQYDPVINYWNQKADFGGVGRFGAVSFSIDSKGYIGTGLWLQTRKDFWEYDSLANTWTQKADFGGTARLSAVSFSLANKGYIGTGDDFSGQYQKDFWEWNQATNTWVEKADFGGGDRSYATSFSISGKGYAGLGQKNYGNAVIMKDFWQYDPATDAWTQKADFGGVARYGATGFSVGDRGYIGTGRINLFSQSLVKDFWEYCPD
;
A
#
# COMPACT_ATOMS: atom_id res chain seq x y z
N MET A 1 -36.36 83.55 32.05
CA MET A 1 -35.33 83.22 33.05
C MET A 1 -34.62 81.95 32.59
N LYS A 2 -33.28 81.96 32.53
CA LYS A 2 -32.37 80.96 31.92
C LYS A 2 -32.56 79.53 32.45
N LYS A 3 -32.25 78.52 31.61
CA LYS A 3 -31.47 77.27 31.91
C LYS A 3 -31.37 76.43 30.62
N SER A 4 -30.22 76.46 29.93
CA SER A 4 -29.13 75.47 30.00
C SER A 4 -29.53 74.08 29.49
N ILE A 5 -29.14 73.74 28.25
CA ILE A 5 -29.08 72.36 27.75
C ILE A 5 -27.61 72.05 27.45
N ILE A 6 -27.11 71.04 28.16
CA ILE A 6 -25.75 70.48 28.09
C ILE A 6 -25.75 69.37 27.03
N SER A 7 -24.75 69.40 26.16
CA SER A 7 -24.39 68.32 25.23
C SER A 7 -24.03 67.03 25.96
N PHE A 8 -24.42 65.87 25.42
CA PHE A 8 -23.56 64.69 25.38
C PHE A 8 -23.88 63.85 24.14
N ILE A 9 -22.89 63.74 23.26
CA ILE A 9 -22.83 62.84 22.12
C ILE A 9 -22.55 61.44 22.69
N VAL A 10 -23.44 60.47 22.43
CA VAL A 10 -23.20 59.07 22.75
C VAL A 10 -22.37 58.45 21.63
N LEU A 11 -21.16 58.04 22.00
CA LEU A 11 -20.21 57.28 21.19
C LEU A 11 -20.70 55.83 21.09
N GLY A 12 -21.19 55.42 19.92
CA GLY A 12 -21.51 54.01 19.62
C GLY A 12 -20.25 53.27 19.18
N ALA A 13 -19.67 52.44 20.05
CA ALA A 13 -18.58 51.54 19.70
C ALA A 13 -19.12 50.35 18.90
N LEU A 14 -18.93 50.35 17.58
CA LEU A 14 -19.02 49.16 16.74
C LEU A 14 -17.80 48.28 17.02
N VAL A 15 -18.00 47.19 17.77
CA VAL A 15 -17.01 46.11 17.86
C VAL A 15 -17.12 45.29 16.57
N PHE A 16 -16.22 45.55 15.62
CA PHE A 16 -15.96 44.61 14.54
C PHE A 16 -15.32 43.37 15.18
N SER A 17 -16.11 42.30 15.35
CA SER A 17 -15.54 40.98 15.58
C SER A 17 -14.78 40.59 14.30
N VAL A 18 -13.46 40.60 14.38
CA VAL A 18 -12.60 40.03 13.35
C VAL A 18 -12.99 38.57 13.21
N LEU A 19 -13.69 38.24 12.13
CA LEU A 19 -13.82 36.86 11.69
C LEU A 19 -12.39 36.41 11.39
N GLN A 20 -11.78 35.63 12.30
CA GLN A 20 -10.59 34.85 11.95
C GLN A 20 -11.05 33.82 10.93
N ILE A 21 -11.00 34.21 9.65
CA ILE A 21 -10.95 33.28 8.55
C ILE A 21 -9.60 32.59 8.71
N ASN A 22 -9.61 31.38 9.26
CA ASN A 22 -8.45 30.50 9.15
C ASN A 22 -8.05 30.48 7.68
N PRO A 23 -6.77 30.76 7.34
CA PRO A 23 -6.34 30.63 5.96
C PRO A 23 -6.68 29.21 5.52
N ALA A 24 -7.36 29.10 4.37
CA ALA A 24 -7.63 27.82 3.74
C ALA A 24 -6.33 27.03 3.77
N LYS A 25 -6.35 25.90 4.49
CA LYS A 25 -5.23 24.96 4.50
C LYS A 25 -5.08 24.56 3.04
N THR A 26 -4.07 25.10 2.36
CA THR A 26 -3.71 24.66 1.01
C THR A 26 -3.49 23.17 1.13
N VAL A 27 -4.40 22.39 0.56
CA VAL A 27 -4.28 20.95 0.45
C VAL A 27 -3.18 20.70 -0.58
N VAL A 28 -1.93 20.81 -0.12
CA VAL A 28 -0.92 19.91 -0.65
C VAL A 28 -1.44 18.55 -0.23
N ALA A 29 -1.79 17.71 -1.20
CA ALA A 29 -1.98 16.29 -0.96
C ALA A 29 -0.66 15.79 -0.39
N ALA A 30 -0.51 15.85 0.94
CA ALA A 30 0.56 15.20 1.64
C ALA A 30 0.36 13.72 1.33
N GLY A 31 1.16 13.22 0.39
CA GLY A 31 1.13 11.82 -0.01
C GLY A 31 1.19 10.99 1.25
N CYS A 32 0.27 10.03 1.38
CA CYS A 32 0.17 9.34 2.64
C CYS A 32 1.33 8.36 2.83
N VAL A 33 2.00 8.46 3.98
CA VAL A 33 3.07 7.56 4.37
C VAL A 33 2.45 6.29 4.96
N ALA A 34 2.91 5.11 4.54
CA ALA A 34 2.40 3.85 5.04
C ALA A 34 2.55 3.76 6.57
N ASN A 35 1.58 3.13 7.24
CA ASN A 35 1.54 2.99 8.70
C ASN A 35 1.55 4.35 9.42
N THR A 36 0.79 5.33 8.92
CA THR A 36 0.60 6.62 9.58
C THR A 36 -0.87 7.04 9.60
N TRP A 37 -1.15 8.03 10.45
CA TRP A 37 -2.47 8.66 10.56
C TRP A 37 -2.42 10.10 10.08
N VAL A 38 -3.41 10.50 9.28
CA VAL A 38 -3.56 11.86 8.76
C VAL A 38 -4.91 12.42 9.25
N GLU A 39 -4.87 13.56 9.92
CA GLU A 39 -6.09 14.26 10.35
C GLU A 39 -6.81 14.84 9.12
N LYS A 40 -8.13 14.60 9.05
CA LYS A 40 -9.05 15.03 7.99
C LYS A 40 -9.99 16.11 8.50
N ALA A 41 -10.91 16.57 7.66
CA ALA A 41 -11.94 17.49 8.08
C ALA A 41 -12.73 16.94 9.27
N TYR A 42 -12.84 17.78 10.29
CA TYR A 42 -13.58 17.49 11.52
C TYR A 42 -15.00 17.05 11.18
N PHE A 43 -15.49 16.04 11.91
CA PHE A 43 -16.84 15.51 11.79
C PHE A 43 -17.88 16.65 11.86
N GLY A 44 -18.83 16.59 10.91
CA GLY A 44 -19.72 17.68 10.56
C GLY A 44 -20.61 18.21 11.68
N GLY A 45 -20.99 19.48 11.56
CA GLY A 45 -21.88 20.21 12.46
C GLY A 45 -21.19 21.28 13.32
N PRO A 46 -21.97 22.14 14.00
CA PRO A 46 -21.42 23.21 14.83
C PRO A 46 -20.60 22.69 16.01
N ILE A 47 -19.49 23.38 16.31
CA ILE A 47 -18.67 23.16 17.52
C ILE A 47 -19.57 23.17 18.76
N GLY A 48 -19.37 22.23 19.67
CA GLY A 48 -20.14 22.13 20.91
C GLY A 48 -21.48 21.41 20.76
N SER A 49 -21.84 20.96 19.56
CA SER A 49 -23.08 20.21 19.30
C SER A 49 -22.88 18.90 18.56
N SER A 50 -21.75 18.73 17.85
CA SER A 50 -21.48 17.56 17.02
C SER A 50 -20.65 16.48 17.69
N GLU A 51 -19.92 16.82 18.77
CA GLU A 51 -19.12 15.88 19.54
C GLU A 51 -19.98 14.75 20.09
N ARG A 52 -19.51 13.51 19.97
CA ARG A 52 -20.27 12.34 20.41
C ARG A 52 -19.41 11.11 20.64
N THR A 53 -19.96 10.15 21.38
CA THR A 53 -19.44 8.79 21.53
C THR A 53 -20.52 7.79 21.10
N GLU A 54 -20.11 6.54 20.83
CA GLU A 54 -21.03 5.42 20.58
C GLU A 54 -21.98 5.66 19.39
N ALA A 55 -21.48 6.40 18.41
CA ALA A 55 -22.13 6.58 17.13
C ALA A 55 -22.02 5.30 16.28
N ALA A 56 -22.84 5.23 15.24
CA ALA A 56 -22.79 4.19 14.24
C ALA A 56 -22.34 4.80 12.90
N GLY A 57 -21.56 4.04 12.14
CA GLY A 57 -21.13 4.48 10.82
C GLY A 57 -20.78 3.32 9.91
N PHE A 58 -20.64 3.65 8.63
CA PHE A 58 -20.36 2.73 7.54
C PHE A 58 -19.89 3.53 6.32
N SER A 59 -19.41 2.86 5.28
CA SER A 59 -19.08 3.48 3.99
C SER A 59 -19.98 2.95 2.88
N ILE A 60 -20.20 3.76 1.85
CA ILE A 60 -20.84 3.34 0.60
C ILE A 60 -20.06 3.98 -0.54
N GLY A 61 -19.43 3.16 -1.38
CA GLY A 61 -18.51 3.67 -2.40
C GLY A 61 -17.40 4.50 -1.75
N THR A 62 -17.16 5.70 -2.28
CA THR A 62 -16.15 6.64 -1.79
C THR A 62 -16.65 7.59 -0.68
N THR A 63 -17.81 7.30 -0.08
CA THR A 63 -18.45 8.16 0.93
C THR A 63 -18.54 7.47 2.28
N GLY A 64 -18.05 8.13 3.33
CA GLY A 64 -18.19 7.68 4.72
C GLY A 64 -19.44 8.26 5.36
N TYR A 65 -20.10 7.53 6.24
CA TYR A 65 -21.33 7.96 6.90
C TYR A 65 -21.24 7.76 8.40
N ILE A 66 -21.67 8.77 9.18
CA ILE A 66 -21.75 8.68 10.64
C ILE A 66 -23.07 9.31 11.10
N GLY A 67 -23.77 8.62 11.99
CA GLY A 67 -24.98 9.12 12.65
C GLY A 67 -25.18 8.54 14.03
N THR A 68 -26.25 8.97 14.70
CA THR A 68 -26.56 8.58 16.09
C THR A 68 -25.44 8.92 17.07
N GLY A 69 -25.39 8.27 18.24
CA GLY A 69 -24.44 8.52 19.32
C GLY A 69 -24.97 9.49 20.37
N VAL A 70 -24.19 9.69 21.42
CA VAL A 70 -24.54 10.54 22.56
C VAL A 70 -23.43 11.54 22.86
N ARG A 71 -23.84 12.76 23.25
CA ARG A 71 -22.96 13.75 23.88
C ARG A 71 -23.26 13.82 25.37
N GLU A 72 -22.23 13.74 26.21
CA GLU A 72 -22.38 13.61 27.67
C GLU A 72 -21.80 14.78 28.48
N LEU A 73 -21.27 15.83 27.82
CA LEU A 73 -20.51 16.89 28.47
C LEU A 73 -21.34 17.89 29.31
N THR A 74 -22.60 18.16 28.94
CA THR A 74 -23.44 19.20 29.56
C THR A 74 -24.88 18.75 29.79
N GLY A 75 -25.09 17.44 29.88
CA GLY A 75 -26.39 16.77 29.79
C GLY A 75 -26.37 15.68 28.72
N ILE A 76 -27.26 14.70 28.82
CA ILE A 76 -27.34 13.56 27.89
C ILE A 76 -28.11 13.99 26.64
N ASP A 77 -27.41 14.04 25.52
CA ASP A 77 -27.95 14.50 24.24
C ASP A 77 -27.74 13.41 23.17
N TYR A 78 -28.76 12.57 23.03
CA TYR A 78 -28.81 11.54 22.00
C TYR A 78 -29.03 12.18 20.63
N LYS A 79 -28.30 11.69 19.63
CA LYS A 79 -28.34 12.22 18.27
C LYS A 79 -29.14 11.33 17.34
N LYS A 80 -29.74 11.96 16.33
CA LYS A 80 -30.26 11.30 15.12
C LYS A 80 -29.77 11.95 13.82
N ASN A 81 -29.03 13.06 13.92
CA ASN A 81 -28.45 13.66 12.72
C ASN A 81 -27.47 12.68 12.06
N PHE A 82 -27.42 12.77 10.74
CA PHE A 82 -26.69 11.84 9.90
C PHE A 82 -25.87 12.63 8.89
N TRP A 83 -24.61 12.27 8.75
CA TRP A 83 -23.63 13.04 7.98
C TRP A 83 -22.89 12.12 7.03
N ALA A 84 -22.61 12.63 5.83
CA ALA A 84 -21.82 11.98 4.81
C ALA A 84 -20.52 12.76 4.60
N TRP A 85 -19.38 12.07 4.64
CA TRP A 85 -18.06 12.58 4.31
C TRP A 85 -17.66 12.13 2.92
N ASP A 86 -17.29 13.11 2.09
CA ASP A 86 -16.79 12.86 0.74
C ASP A 86 -15.26 12.87 0.73
N GLN A 87 -14.67 11.74 0.33
CA GLN A 87 -13.22 11.52 0.33
C GLN A 87 -12.46 12.44 -0.65
N THR A 88 -13.09 12.84 -1.75
CA THR A 88 -12.44 13.65 -2.80
C THR A 88 -12.29 15.10 -2.34
N THR A 89 -13.32 15.60 -1.67
CA THR A 89 -13.39 17.00 -1.24
C THR A 89 -12.94 17.20 0.21
N ASP A 90 -12.81 16.13 0.99
CA ASP A 90 -12.61 16.16 2.44
C ASP A 90 -13.65 17.06 3.13
N THR A 91 -14.93 16.85 2.81
CA THR A 91 -16.03 17.65 3.39
C THR A 91 -17.18 16.80 3.91
N TRP A 92 -17.80 17.27 4.99
CA TRP A 92 -18.99 16.67 5.58
C TRP A 92 -20.25 17.41 5.12
N THR A 93 -21.25 16.66 4.66
CA THR A 93 -22.58 17.15 4.28
C THR A 93 -23.64 16.47 5.13
N GLN A 94 -24.54 17.24 5.75
CA GLN A 94 -25.67 16.68 6.47
C GLN A 94 -26.64 16.03 5.49
N LYS A 95 -27.10 14.82 5.82
CA LYS A 95 -28.09 14.05 5.07
C LYS A 95 -29.41 14.02 5.83
N ALA A 96 -30.40 13.32 5.30
CA ALA A 96 -31.65 13.10 6.03
C ALA A 96 -31.32 12.46 7.39
N ASP A 97 -31.86 13.06 8.45
CA ASP A 97 -31.75 12.51 9.80
C ASP A 97 -32.16 11.04 9.79
N PHE A 98 -31.48 10.25 10.62
CA PHE A 98 -31.78 8.84 10.82
C PHE A 98 -33.28 8.66 11.12
N GLY A 99 -33.91 7.70 10.43
CA GLY A 99 -35.38 7.54 10.42
C GLY A 99 -35.99 7.13 11.76
N GLY A 100 -35.20 6.47 12.62
CA GLY A 100 -35.62 6.11 13.97
C GLY A 100 -35.42 7.22 15.00
N VAL A 101 -35.72 6.92 16.27
CA VAL A 101 -35.46 7.84 17.39
C VAL A 101 -33.97 8.07 17.60
N ALA A 102 -33.61 9.24 18.15
CA ALA A 102 -32.24 9.54 18.58
C ALA A 102 -31.74 8.52 19.61
N ARG A 103 -30.50 8.05 19.47
CA ARG A 103 -29.99 6.89 20.22
C ARG A 103 -28.48 6.83 20.30
N SER A 104 -27.99 5.94 21.18
CA SER A 104 -26.59 5.56 21.32
C SER A 104 -26.42 4.03 21.27
N GLY A 105 -25.19 3.55 21.06
CA GLY A 105 -24.85 2.12 21.08
C GLY A 105 -25.52 1.31 19.95
N ALA A 106 -25.83 1.97 18.83
CA ALA A 106 -26.41 1.38 17.64
C ALA A 106 -25.34 0.66 16.80
N VAL A 107 -25.78 -0.20 15.89
CA VAL A 107 -24.93 -0.84 14.89
C VAL A 107 -25.19 -0.22 13.52
N GLY A 108 -24.13 -0.07 12.72
CA GLY A 108 -24.23 0.36 11.32
C GLY A 108 -23.33 -0.48 10.41
N PHE A 109 -23.81 -0.81 9.21
CA PHE A 109 -23.03 -1.45 8.15
C PHE A 109 -23.67 -1.18 6.78
N SER A 110 -22.98 -1.50 5.70
CA SER A 110 -23.49 -1.35 4.34
C SER A 110 -23.66 -2.68 3.63
N ILE A 111 -24.70 -2.83 2.82
CA ILE A 111 -24.90 -3.97 1.92
C ILE A 111 -25.36 -3.45 0.56
N ASN A 112 -24.72 -3.90 -0.52
CA ASN A 112 -25.13 -3.65 -1.91
C ASN A 112 -25.45 -2.17 -2.21
N GLY A 113 -24.57 -1.25 -1.80
CA GLY A 113 -24.74 0.18 -2.07
C GLY A 113 -25.74 0.90 -1.16
N LYS A 114 -26.26 0.26 -0.12
CA LYS A 114 -27.18 0.85 0.86
C LYS A 114 -26.61 0.75 2.26
N GLY A 115 -26.99 1.72 3.11
CA GLY A 115 -26.63 1.74 4.52
C GLY A 115 -27.70 1.08 5.37
N TYR A 116 -27.32 0.46 6.47
CA TYR A 116 -28.24 -0.13 7.43
C TYR A 116 -27.83 0.28 8.84
N MET A 117 -28.82 0.64 9.66
CA MET A 117 -28.59 1.05 11.04
C MET A 117 -29.79 0.70 11.91
N GLY A 118 -29.55 0.25 13.13
CA GLY A 118 -30.62 -0.08 14.06
C GLY A 118 -30.11 -0.43 15.45
N ILE A 119 -31.01 -0.98 16.26
CA ILE A 119 -30.81 -1.29 17.68
C ILE A 119 -30.30 -0.05 18.46
N GLY A 120 -29.74 -0.24 19.67
CA GLY A 120 -29.24 0.82 20.55
C GLY A 120 -30.20 1.16 21.68
N TYR A 121 -29.99 2.31 22.32
CA TYR A 121 -30.81 2.81 23.42
C TYR A 121 -31.03 4.32 23.33
N ASN A 122 -32.17 4.81 23.84
CA ASN A 122 -32.53 6.24 23.80
C ASN A 122 -32.71 6.89 25.18
N SER A 123 -32.36 6.19 26.27
CA SER A 123 -32.33 6.72 27.64
C SER A 123 -31.44 5.87 28.54
N LEU A 124 -31.04 6.36 29.71
CA LEU A 124 -30.29 5.54 30.69
C LEU A 124 -31.15 4.50 31.41
N LEU A 125 -32.47 4.51 31.20
CA LEU A 125 -33.37 3.52 31.78
C LEU A 125 -33.26 2.19 31.01
N ALA A 126 -33.20 1.06 31.72
CA ALA A 126 -33.00 -0.26 31.11
C ALA A 126 -34.12 -0.71 30.13
N GLN A 127 -35.28 -0.05 30.16
CA GLN A 127 -36.42 -0.29 29.24
C GLN A 127 -36.32 0.51 27.92
N SER A 128 -35.22 1.23 27.69
CA SER A 128 -35.04 2.14 26.55
C SER A 128 -34.30 1.51 25.36
N LEU A 129 -34.06 0.19 25.42
CA LEU A 129 -33.41 -0.56 24.37
C LEU A 129 -34.33 -0.74 23.18
N LEU A 130 -33.73 -0.70 22.00
CA LEU A 130 -34.42 -0.66 20.73
C LEU A 130 -34.11 -1.93 19.92
N LYS A 131 -35.04 -2.29 19.05
CA LYS A 131 -34.93 -3.42 18.11
C LYS A 131 -35.27 -3.03 16.68
N ASP A 132 -35.64 -1.77 16.45
CA ASP A 132 -35.95 -1.28 15.12
C ASP A 132 -34.68 -1.27 14.25
N PHE A 133 -34.88 -1.49 12.95
CA PHE A 133 -33.82 -1.61 11.96
C PHE A 133 -34.20 -0.84 10.71
N TRP A 134 -33.26 -0.11 10.12
CA TRP A 134 -33.54 0.86 9.06
C TRP A 134 -32.52 0.75 7.93
N GLU A 135 -32.98 0.93 6.70
CA GLU A 135 -32.18 1.00 5.47
C GLU A 135 -32.11 2.46 4.99
N TYR A 136 -30.91 2.94 4.66
CA TYR A 136 -30.66 4.22 4.01
C TYR A 136 -30.34 4.03 2.54
N ASN A 137 -31.06 4.76 1.69
CA ASN A 137 -30.77 4.86 0.27
C ASN A 137 -30.01 6.17 -0.03
N PRO A 138 -28.72 6.11 -0.42
CA PRO A 138 -27.93 7.32 -0.67
C PRO A 138 -28.37 8.10 -1.91
N THR A 139 -29.01 7.45 -2.89
CA THR A 139 -29.50 8.09 -4.13
C THR A 139 -30.71 8.97 -3.87
N THR A 140 -31.63 8.51 -3.01
CA THR A 140 -32.85 9.26 -2.69
C THR A 140 -32.73 10.06 -1.40
N ASN A 141 -31.69 9.83 -0.59
CA ASN A 141 -31.51 10.42 0.74
C ASN A 141 -32.71 10.14 1.67
N ILE A 142 -33.19 8.88 1.67
CA ILE A 142 -34.36 8.43 2.44
C ILE A 142 -33.99 7.22 3.32
N TRP A 143 -34.51 7.23 4.54
CA TRP A 143 -34.52 6.08 5.45
C TRP A 143 -35.86 5.33 5.37
N THR A 144 -35.80 4.01 5.30
CA THR A 144 -36.96 3.12 5.29
C THR A 144 -36.82 2.10 6.42
N GLN A 145 -37.84 1.97 7.27
CA GLN A 145 -37.84 0.94 8.31
C GLN A 145 -37.95 -0.45 7.67
N LYS A 146 -37.16 -1.39 8.19
CA LYS A 146 -37.11 -2.80 7.80
C LYS A 146 -37.66 -3.67 8.92
N THR A 147 -37.72 -4.98 8.69
CA THR A 147 -38.05 -5.93 9.75
C THR A 147 -37.15 -5.72 10.97
N ASP A 148 -37.78 -5.54 12.14
CA ASP A 148 -37.10 -5.41 13.43
C ASP A 148 -36.08 -6.54 13.65
N PHE A 149 -34.99 -6.23 14.34
CA PHE A 149 -33.94 -7.16 14.67
C PHE A 149 -34.48 -8.42 15.35
N GLY A 150 -34.16 -9.59 14.78
CA GLY A 150 -34.67 -10.89 15.23
C GLY A 150 -34.25 -11.29 16.65
N GLY A 151 -33.12 -10.77 17.15
CA GLY A 151 -32.59 -11.06 18.50
C GLY A 151 -33.23 -10.25 19.63
N GLY A 152 -34.25 -9.43 19.35
CA GLY A 152 -34.93 -8.61 20.35
C GLY A 152 -34.23 -7.26 20.61
N VAL A 153 -34.50 -6.64 21.77
CA VAL A 153 -33.91 -5.34 22.10
C VAL A 153 -32.43 -5.47 22.43
N ARG A 154 -31.58 -4.60 21.85
CA ARG A 154 -30.12 -4.76 21.94
C ARG A 154 -29.39 -3.42 21.92
N ALA A 155 -28.29 -3.28 22.65
CA ALA A 155 -27.31 -2.21 22.46
C ALA A 155 -25.88 -2.76 22.57
N TYR A 156 -24.89 -1.99 22.10
CA TYR A 156 -23.47 -2.36 22.18
C TYR A 156 -23.16 -3.73 21.55
N ALA A 157 -23.96 -4.12 20.55
CA ALA A 157 -23.70 -5.32 19.75
C ALA A 157 -22.62 -5.05 18.71
N THR A 158 -22.15 -6.12 18.09
CA THR A 158 -21.25 -6.06 16.94
C THR A 158 -22.05 -6.38 15.69
N GLY A 159 -21.82 -5.62 14.61
CA GLY A 159 -22.36 -5.99 13.31
C GLY A 159 -21.47 -5.59 12.16
N PHE A 160 -21.58 -6.36 11.07
CA PHE A 160 -20.80 -6.23 9.85
C PHE A 160 -21.56 -6.93 8.71
N ALA A 161 -21.11 -6.74 7.47
CA ALA A 161 -21.67 -7.44 6.31
C ALA A 161 -20.68 -8.49 5.81
N ILE A 162 -21.16 -9.65 5.36
CA ILE A 162 -20.35 -10.59 4.57
C ILE A 162 -21.09 -10.86 3.26
N GLY A 163 -20.46 -10.50 2.15
CA GLY A 163 -21.11 -10.54 0.84
C GLY A 163 -22.39 -9.70 0.81
N ALA A 164 -23.50 -10.32 0.41
CA ALA A 164 -24.81 -9.66 0.31
C ALA A 164 -25.66 -9.74 1.60
N MET A 165 -25.07 -10.15 2.72
CA MET A 165 -25.78 -10.42 3.97
C MET A 165 -25.26 -9.55 5.12
N GLY A 166 -26.16 -9.09 5.99
CA GLY A 166 -25.82 -8.38 7.22
C GLY A 166 -25.77 -9.34 8.41
N TYR A 167 -24.96 -9.02 9.41
CA TYR A 167 -24.84 -9.83 10.62
C TYR A 167 -24.82 -8.95 11.86
N ILE A 168 -25.55 -9.37 12.90
CA ILE A 168 -25.52 -8.74 14.23
C ILE A 168 -25.47 -9.85 15.28
N GLY A 169 -24.62 -9.67 16.29
CA GLY A 169 -24.66 -10.51 17.48
C GLY A 169 -23.89 -9.91 18.64
N THR A 170 -23.88 -10.64 19.75
CA THR A 170 -23.43 -10.13 21.06
C THR A 170 -24.25 -8.91 21.50
N GLY A 171 -23.78 -8.16 22.50
CA GLY A 171 -24.38 -6.94 23.01
C GLY A 171 -25.17 -7.16 24.29
N TRP A 172 -25.93 -6.15 24.68
CA TRP A 172 -26.64 -6.05 25.96
C TRP A 172 -28.16 -5.97 25.75
N SER A 173 -28.93 -6.82 26.42
CA SER A 173 -30.41 -6.91 26.39
C SER A 173 -31.10 -6.25 27.59
N GLY A 174 -30.38 -5.44 28.38
CA GLY A 174 -30.96 -4.79 29.55
C GLY A 174 -30.76 -5.63 30.81
N PRO A 175 -31.76 -5.76 31.69
CA PRO A 175 -31.68 -6.64 32.84
C PRO A 175 -31.45 -8.12 32.47
N GLY A 176 -31.70 -8.48 31.20
CA GLY A 176 -31.41 -9.80 30.62
C GLY A 176 -29.93 -10.13 30.48
N GLY A 177 -29.03 -9.14 30.64
CA GLY A 177 -27.58 -9.35 30.61
C GLY A 177 -26.97 -9.17 29.22
N THR A 178 -25.84 -9.84 29.00
CA THR A 178 -25.14 -9.86 27.71
C THR A 178 -25.50 -11.10 26.92
N GLU A 179 -25.48 -11.00 25.60
CA GLU A 179 -25.80 -12.13 24.72
C GLU A 179 -24.59 -12.65 23.95
N LYS A 180 -24.77 -13.85 23.39
CA LYS A 180 -23.91 -14.44 22.37
C LYS A 180 -24.69 -14.97 21.16
N ASP A 181 -25.96 -14.60 21.05
CA ASP A 181 -26.73 -14.90 19.86
C ASP A 181 -26.13 -14.20 18.64
N PHE A 182 -26.33 -14.82 17.47
CA PHE A 182 -25.78 -14.31 16.21
C PHE A 182 -26.83 -14.47 15.12
N TRP A 183 -27.10 -13.39 14.40
CA TRP A 183 -28.23 -13.29 13.48
C TRP A 183 -27.78 -12.73 12.14
N GLN A 184 -28.29 -13.33 11.07
CA GLN A 184 -28.07 -12.91 9.69
C GLN A 184 -29.32 -12.19 9.16
N TYR A 185 -29.14 -11.06 8.50
CA TYR A 185 -30.16 -10.33 7.76
C TYR A 185 -29.98 -10.52 6.26
N ASP A 186 -31.06 -10.92 5.60
CA ASP A 186 -31.16 -10.95 4.14
C ASP A 186 -31.99 -9.77 3.63
N PRO A 187 -31.37 -8.77 2.97
CA PRO A 187 -32.08 -7.61 2.45
C PRO A 187 -32.99 -7.93 1.25
N ALA A 188 -32.82 -9.07 0.58
CA ALA A 188 -33.68 -9.47 -0.53
C ALA A 188 -35.06 -9.94 -0.06
N THR A 189 -35.11 -10.54 1.13
CA THR A 189 -36.35 -11.07 1.72
C THR A 189 -36.84 -10.28 2.94
N ASP A 190 -36.06 -9.31 3.41
CA ASP A 190 -36.29 -8.53 4.63
C ASP A 190 -36.52 -9.42 5.86
N LYS A 191 -35.65 -10.42 6.03
CA LYS A 191 -35.78 -11.44 7.09
C LYS A 191 -34.49 -11.62 7.87
N TRP A 192 -34.66 -11.86 9.17
CA TRP A 192 -33.61 -12.28 10.08
C TRP A 192 -33.65 -13.79 10.29
N THR A 193 -32.48 -14.44 10.23
CA THR A 193 -32.29 -15.86 10.54
C THR A 193 -31.23 -16.00 11.61
N GLN A 194 -31.54 -16.70 12.71
CA GLN A 194 -30.53 -17.01 13.72
C GLN A 194 -29.51 -18.01 13.16
N LYS A 195 -28.24 -17.72 13.37
CA LYS A 195 -27.08 -18.53 12.99
C LYS A 195 -26.48 -19.18 14.22
N THR A 196 -25.42 -19.97 14.04
CA THR A 196 -24.67 -20.52 15.17
C THR A 196 -24.20 -19.37 16.07
N ASN A 197 -24.56 -19.47 17.34
CA ASN A 197 -24.18 -18.50 18.36
C ASN A 197 -22.67 -18.24 18.36
N PHE A 198 -22.28 -17.02 18.69
CA PHE A 198 -20.90 -16.60 18.81
C PHE A 198 -20.10 -17.60 19.66
N GLY A 199 -18.93 -18.02 19.15
CA GLY A 199 -18.13 -19.10 19.73
C GLY A 199 -17.52 -18.79 21.09
N GLY A 200 -17.33 -17.51 21.41
CA GLY A 200 -16.85 -17.05 22.71
C GLY A 200 -17.97 -16.89 23.75
N ILE A 201 -17.60 -16.32 24.90
CA ILE A 201 -18.52 -15.98 25.99
C ILE A 201 -19.39 -14.77 25.60
N GLU A 202 -20.62 -14.72 26.11
CA GLU A 202 -21.51 -13.56 25.98
C GLU A 202 -20.86 -12.26 26.44
N ARG A 203 -21.09 -11.17 25.70
CA ARG A 203 -20.38 -9.90 25.91
C ARG A 203 -21.09 -8.70 25.33
N ARG A 204 -20.75 -7.51 25.80
CA ARG A 204 -21.10 -6.19 25.22
C ARG A 204 -19.85 -5.43 24.79
N GLY A 205 -20.03 -4.47 23.90
CA GLY A 205 -18.96 -3.57 23.47
C GLY A 205 -17.78 -4.29 22.81
N ALA A 206 -18.04 -5.47 22.24
CA ALA A 206 -17.10 -6.14 21.35
C ALA A 206 -16.98 -5.34 20.04
N THR A 207 -15.96 -5.67 19.26
CA THR A 207 -15.72 -5.07 17.96
C THR A 207 -15.60 -6.17 16.91
N GLY A 208 -15.94 -5.85 15.67
CA GLY A 208 -15.92 -6.82 14.60
C GLY A 208 -15.89 -6.20 13.22
N PHE A 209 -15.36 -6.97 12.30
CA PHE A 209 -15.17 -6.60 10.90
C PHE A 209 -15.24 -7.85 10.04
N SER A 210 -15.39 -7.65 8.73
CA SER A 210 -15.32 -8.70 7.73
C SER A 210 -14.09 -8.51 6.85
N ILE A 211 -13.38 -9.58 6.53
CA ILE A 211 -12.35 -9.57 5.49
C ILE A 211 -12.99 -10.11 4.21
N THR A 212 -13.22 -9.21 3.25
CA THR A 212 -13.99 -9.53 2.03
C THR A 212 -13.27 -10.54 1.13
N THR A 213 -11.94 -10.50 1.07
CA THR A 213 -11.13 -11.43 0.25
C THR A 213 -11.24 -12.89 0.68
N SER A 214 -11.43 -13.14 1.99
CA SER A 214 -11.66 -14.49 2.53
C SER A 214 -13.14 -14.83 2.72
N GLY A 215 -14.03 -13.83 2.65
CA GLY A 215 -15.45 -13.98 2.91
C GLY A 215 -15.75 -14.37 4.37
N ARG A 216 -14.95 -13.89 5.33
CA ARG A 216 -15.05 -14.24 6.75
C ARG A 216 -15.42 -13.04 7.61
N GLY A 217 -16.15 -13.29 8.69
CA GLY A 217 -16.44 -12.31 9.75
C GLY A 217 -15.61 -12.57 10.99
N TYR A 218 -15.28 -11.52 11.73
CA TYR A 218 -14.46 -11.62 12.92
C TYR A 218 -15.08 -10.83 14.07
N ILE A 219 -15.05 -11.40 15.28
CA ILE A 219 -15.45 -10.72 16.51
C ILE A 219 -14.40 -10.99 17.58
N GLY A 220 -14.04 -9.94 18.32
CA GLY A 220 -13.24 -10.10 19.53
C GLY A 220 -13.37 -8.93 20.47
N THR A 221 -12.60 -8.99 21.56
CA THR A 221 -12.64 -8.01 22.65
C THR A 221 -14.03 -7.95 23.32
N GLY A 222 -14.36 -6.85 23.99
CA GLY A 222 -15.62 -6.64 24.71
C GLY A 222 -15.51 -6.92 26.21
N SER A 223 -16.65 -6.90 26.88
CA SER A 223 -16.72 -7.12 28.32
C SER A 223 -17.98 -7.87 28.73
N ASP A 224 -17.99 -8.37 29.95
CA ASP A 224 -19.20 -8.86 30.61
C ASP A 224 -20.24 -7.74 30.83
N SER A 225 -21.41 -8.12 31.33
CA SER A 225 -22.55 -7.22 31.56
C SER A 225 -22.23 -6.06 32.51
N MET A 226 -21.35 -6.27 33.49
CA MET A 226 -20.93 -5.26 34.47
C MET A 226 -19.70 -4.44 34.04
N GLU A 227 -19.13 -4.73 32.86
CA GLU A 227 -17.88 -4.14 32.36
C GLU A 227 -16.66 -4.35 33.28
N ILE A 228 -16.69 -5.41 34.10
CA ILE A 228 -15.61 -5.75 35.04
C ILE A 228 -14.59 -6.64 34.35
N ASN A 229 -15.07 -7.67 33.65
CA ASN A 229 -14.21 -8.62 32.95
C ASN A 229 -14.08 -8.19 31.48
N LEU A 230 -12.87 -7.76 31.11
CA LEU A 230 -12.52 -7.40 29.74
C LEU A 230 -11.93 -8.61 29.02
N TYR A 231 -12.28 -8.75 27.74
CA TYR A 231 -11.83 -9.87 26.92
C TYR A 231 -10.86 -9.43 25.82
N LYS A 232 -10.09 -10.39 25.31
CA LYS A 232 -9.20 -10.25 24.15
C LYS A 232 -9.20 -11.48 23.25
N ASP A 233 -10.03 -12.47 23.54
CA ASP A 233 -10.24 -13.59 22.64
C ASP A 233 -10.79 -13.08 21.30
N PHE A 234 -10.45 -13.81 20.25
CA PHE A 234 -10.71 -13.41 18.88
C PHE A 234 -11.19 -14.62 18.07
N TRP A 235 -12.29 -14.44 17.35
CA TRP A 235 -13.00 -15.53 16.70
C TRP A 235 -13.35 -15.18 15.26
N GLU A 236 -13.18 -16.17 14.38
CA GLU A 236 -13.58 -16.12 12.98
C GLU A 236 -14.91 -16.88 12.78
N TYR A 237 -15.82 -16.29 12.02
CA TYR A 237 -17.05 -16.91 11.54
C TYR A 237 -16.96 -17.27 10.06
N ASN A 238 -17.30 -18.52 9.75
CA ASN A 238 -17.44 -19.02 8.40
C ASN A 238 -18.93 -19.08 8.01
N PRO A 239 -19.42 -18.21 7.11
CA PRO A 239 -20.83 -18.22 6.69
C PRO A 239 -21.22 -19.47 5.90
N THR A 240 -20.26 -20.14 5.25
CA THR A 240 -20.52 -21.34 4.43
C THR A 240 -20.82 -22.56 5.29
N THR A 241 -20.14 -22.68 6.43
CA THR A 241 -20.30 -23.82 7.35
C THR A 241 -21.11 -23.48 8.59
N ASP A 242 -21.53 -22.21 8.76
CA ASP A 242 -22.20 -21.70 9.96
C ASP A 242 -21.43 -22.07 11.25
N ALA A 243 -20.13 -21.82 11.26
CA ALA A 243 -19.25 -22.26 12.34
C ALA A 243 -18.27 -21.16 12.75
N TRP A 244 -17.98 -21.12 14.05
CA TRP A 244 -16.97 -20.26 14.65
C TRP A 244 -15.67 -21.03 14.91
N THR A 245 -14.54 -20.38 14.72
CA THR A 245 -13.20 -20.91 15.03
C THR A 245 -12.43 -19.86 15.82
N GLN A 246 -11.90 -20.23 16.98
CA GLN A 246 -11.03 -19.33 17.73
C GLN A 246 -9.71 -19.14 16.98
N LYS A 247 -9.30 -17.89 16.86
CA LYS A 247 -8.04 -17.47 16.22
C LYS A 247 -7.04 -17.04 17.30
N THR A 248 -5.84 -16.63 16.91
CA THR A 248 -4.90 -16.02 17.85
C THR A 248 -5.57 -14.82 18.53
N ASP A 249 -5.62 -14.85 19.86
CA ASP A 249 -6.13 -13.77 20.70
C ASP A 249 -5.53 -12.43 20.28
N PHE A 250 -6.33 -11.38 20.43
CA PHE A 250 -5.93 -10.01 20.12
C PHE A 250 -4.60 -9.64 20.80
N GLY A 251 -3.66 -9.13 20.01
CA GLY A 251 -2.27 -8.88 20.43
C GLY A 251 -2.11 -7.77 21.49
N GLY A 252 -3.08 -6.85 21.57
CA GLY A 252 -3.10 -5.80 22.58
C GLY A 252 -3.71 -6.24 23.91
N VAL A 253 -3.86 -5.28 24.84
CA VAL A 253 -4.55 -5.53 26.11
C VAL A 253 -6.05 -5.74 25.92
N ALA A 254 -6.67 -6.53 26.81
CA ALA A 254 -8.11 -6.72 26.85
C ALA A 254 -8.86 -5.39 27.04
N ARG A 255 -9.96 -5.21 26.30
CA ARG A 255 -10.68 -3.93 26.19
C ARG A 255 -12.11 -4.09 25.72
N ASN A 256 -12.94 -3.05 25.92
CA ASN A 256 -14.24 -2.92 25.26
C ASN A 256 -14.34 -1.59 24.50
N LEU A 257 -15.41 -1.44 23.71
CA LEU A 257 -15.74 -0.23 22.95
C LEU A 257 -14.59 0.26 22.05
N ALA A 258 -13.82 -0.71 21.53
CA ALA A 258 -12.77 -0.49 20.55
C ALA A 258 -13.35 -0.32 19.15
N THR A 259 -12.56 0.29 18.27
CA THR A 259 -12.91 0.48 16.87
C THR A 259 -12.17 -0.52 15.99
N SER A 260 -12.78 -0.91 14.88
CA SER A 260 -12.16 -1.81 13.92
C SER A 260 -12.62 -1.53 12.50
N PHE A 261 -11.80 -1.91 11.53
CA PHE A 261 -12.11 -1.93 10.10
C PHE A 261 -11.23 -2.97 9.41
N ALA A 262 -11.50 -3.25 8.13
CA ALA A 262 -10.64 -4.10 7.30
C ALA A 262 -10.15 -3.32 6.08
N ILE A 263 -8.87 -3.49 5.75
CA ILE A 263 -8.26 -2.98 4.52
C ILE A 263 -7.72 -4.22 3.79
N GLY A 264 -8.16 -4.39 2.54
CA GLY A 264 -7.91 -5.57 1.70
C GLY A 264 -7.97 -6.90 2.45
N SER A 265 -6.82 -7.49 2.75
CA SER A 265 -6.71 -8.83 3.38
C SER A 265 -6.54 -8.82 4.90
N LYS A 266 -6.48 -7.64 5.51
CA LYS A 266 -6.11 -7.47 6.92
C LYS A 266 -7.20 -6.81 7.74
N GLY A 267 -7.33 -7.31 8.95
CA GLY A 267 -8.14 -6.68 10.00
C GLY A 267 -7.34 -5.62 10.74
N TYR A 268 -8.01 -4.59 11.25
CA TYR A 268 -7.40 -3.56 12.07
C TYR A 268 -8.27 -3.29 13.30
N LEU A 269 -7.63 -3.13 14.45
CA LEU A 269 -8.31 -2.94 15.73
C LEU A 269 -7.46 -2.04 16.62
N GLY A 270 -8.08 -1.05 17.25
CA GLY A 270 -7.44 -0.26 18.29
C GLY A 270 -8.39 0.65 19.04
N THR A 271 -7.83 1.59 19.80
CA THR A 271 -8.59 2.43 20.75
C THR A 271 -9.29 1.58 21.82
N GLY A 272 -10.36 2.08 22.46
CA GLY A 272 -11.17 1.38 23.46
C GLY A 272 -10.77 1.66 24.91
N GLN A 273 -11.50 1.03 25.83
CA GLN A 273 -11.28 1.12 27.28
C GLN A 273 -10.63 -0.17 27.78
N GLY A 274 -9.39 -0.06 28.27
CA GLY A 274 -8.74 -1.11 29.05
C GLY A 274 -9.12 -1.05 30.53
N ALA A 275 -8.50 -1.89 31.36
CA ALA A 275 -8.85 -2.00 32.78
C ALA A 275 -8.66 -0.68 33.58
N SER A 276 -7.72 0.17 33.17
CA SER A 276 -7.36 1.40 33.90
C SER A 276 -7.29 2.65 33.05
N SER A 277 -7.37 2.56 31.72
CA SER A 277 -7.17 3.70 30.83
C SER A 277 -7.86 3.53 29.48
N LEU A 278 -8.14 4.68 28.85
CA LEU A 278 -8.45 4.75 27.43
C LEU A 278 -7.17 4.50 26.63
N LEU A 279 -7.32 3.83 25.51
CA LEU A 279 -6.20 3.37 24.69
C LEU A 279 -6.16 4.10 23.35
N ARG A 280 -4.96 4.13 22.75
CA ARG A 280 -4.72 4.61 21.38
C ARG A 280 -3.83 3.68 20.58
N ASP A 281 -3.39 2.57 21.15
CA ASP A 281 -2.64 1.57 20.40
C ASP A 281 -3.52 1.01 19.27
N PHE A 282 -2.87 0.64 18.19
CA PHE A 282 -3.51 0.15 16.99
C PHE A 282 -2.77 -1.07 16.48
N TRP A 283 -3.51 -2.07 16.02
CA TRP A 283 -2.97 -3.37 15.66
C TRP A 283 -3.59 -3.84 14.35
N THR A 284 -2.81 -4.57 13.56
CA THR A 284 -3.30 -5.29 12.39
C THR A 284 -3.32 -6.79 12.66
N TYR A 285 -4.32 -7.47 12.10
CA TYR A 285 -4.42 -8.92 12.07
C TYR A 285 -4.28 -9.41 10.63
N ASP A 286 -3.35 -10.34 10.43
CA ASP A 286 -3.17 -11.05 9.18
C ASP A 286 -3.87 -12.41 9.25
N SER A 287 -4.95 -12.57 8.48
CA SER A 287 -5.74 -13.81 8.47
C SER A 287 -5.03 -14.99 7.82
N THR A 288 -3.99 -14.75 7.01
CA THR A 288 -3.23 -15.81 6.34
C THR A 288 -2.23 -16.47 7.28
N THR A 289 -1.66 -15.68 8.19
CA THR A 289 -0.66 -16.16 9.17
C THR A 289 -1.20 -16.30 10.59
N ASP A 290 -2.43 -15.85 10.84
CA ASP A 290 -3.07 -15.84 12.16
C ASP A 290 -2.24 -15.06 13.21
N LYS A 291 -1.77 -13.88 12.82
CA LYS A 291 -0.86 -13.06 13.64
C LYS A 291 -1.34 -11.62 13.77
N TRP A 292 -1.17 -11.09 14.98
CA TRP A 292 -1.32 -9.68 15.30
C TRP A 292 0.03 -8.96 15.25
N THR A 293 0.07 -7.77 14.66
CA THR A 293 1.24 -6.88 14.65
C THR A 293 0.83 -5.49 15.08
N GLN A 294 1.54 -4.89 16.05
CA GLN A 294 1.28 -3.52 16.47
C GLN A 294 1.69 -2.54 15.35
N LYS A 295 0.86 -1.53 15.14
CA LYS A 295 1.03 -0.47 14.14
C LYS A 295 1.20 0.88 14.82
N ALA A 296 1.35 1.94 14.03
CA ALA A 296 1.39 3.29 14.58
C ALA A 296 0.14 3.54 15.42
N ASP A 297 0.35 4.05 16.64
CA ASP A 297 -0.72 4.48 17.52
C ASP A 297 -1.66 5.43 16.77
N PHE A 298 -2.95 5.32 17.08
CA PHE A 298 -3.99 6.22 16.60
C PHE A 298 -3.57 7.69 16.78
N GLY A 299 -3.65 8.47 15.70
CA GLY A 299 -3.14 9.84 15.66
C GLY A 299 -3.87 10.81 16.60
N GLY A 300 -5.12 10.52 16.95
CA GLY A 300 -5.89 11.31 17.91
C GLY A 300 -5.64 10.94 19.37
N THR A 301 -6.38 11.58 20.27
CA THR A 301 -6.35 11.24 21.70
C THR A 301 -6.93 9.85 21.96
N ALA A 302 -6.42 9.17 23.00
CA ALA A 302 -6.97 7.90 23.46
C ALA A 302 -8.47 8.01 23.78
N ARG A 303 -9.27 7.03 23.33
CA ARG A 303 -10.74 7.10 23.40
C ARG A 303 -11.42 5.74 23.30
N LYS A 304 -12.68 5.70 23.70
CA LYS A 304 -13.61 4.58 23.48
C LYS A 304 -14.85 5.04 22.72
N GLY A 305 -15.57 4.09 22.12
CA GLY A 305 -16.83 4.34 21.42
C GLY A 305 -16.65 5.13 20.12
N ALA A 306 -15.50 4.98 19.46
CA ALA A 306 -15.21 5.60 18.18
C ALA A 306 -15.76 4.76 17.01
N VAL A 307 -16.12 5.43 15.93
CA VAL A 307 -16.56 4.80 14.68
C VAL A 307 -15.36 4.50 13.82
N GLY A 308 -15.34 3.31 13.22
CA GLY A 308 -14.35 2.85 12.26
C GLY A 308 -15.00 2.33 11.00
N PHE A 309 -14.46 2.67 9.83
CA PHE A 309 -14.84 2.10 8.53
C PHE A 309 -13.67 2.20 7.55
N SER A 310 -13.75 1.51 6.42
CA SER A 310 -12.79 1.62 5.33
C SER A 310 -13.42 2.16 4.05
N ILE A 311 -12.64 2.90 3.28
CA ILE A 311 -12.96 3.36 1.93
C ILE A 311 -11.70 3.11 1.11
N ASP A 312 -11.84 2.35 0.02
CA ASP A 312 -10.71 1.85 -0.77
C ASP A 312 -9.67 1.17 0.15
N ASP A 313 -8.38 1.49 -0.04
CA ASP A 313 -7.27 0.93 0.74
C ASP A 313 -6.94 1.76 2.00
N ARG A 314 -7.93 2.49 2.53
CA ARG A 314 -7.76 3.39 3.68
C ARG A 314 -8.74 3.08 4.79
N GLY A 315 -8.25 3.17 6.02
CA GLY A 315 -9.06 3.07 7.23
C GLY A 315 -9.41 4.45 7.74
N TYR A 316 -10.55 4.61 8.39
CA TYR A 316 -10.99 5.88 8.95
C TYR A 316 -11.47 5.68 10.36
N THR A 317 -11.16 6.63 11.24
CA THR A 317 -11.62 6.62 12.63
C THR A 317 -11.99 8.03 13.08
N GLY A 318 -13.18 8.17 13.66
CA GLY A 318 -13.66 9.45 14.20
C GLY A 318 -14.64 9.29 15.34
N THR A 319 -14.98 10.42 15.95
CA THR A 319 -15.84 10.49 17.16
C THR A 319 -15.24 9.69 18.33
N GLY A 320 -16.06 9.37 19.34
CA GLY A 320 -15.66 8.63 20.53
C GLY A 320 -15.24 9.57 21.66
N SER A 321 -15.64 9.24 22.89
CA SER A 321 -15.29 10.04 24.09
C SER A 321 -15.56 11.54 23.95
N ASN A 322 -16.68 11.90 23.30
CA ASN A 322 -17.09 13.28 23.04
C ASN A 322 -16.07 14.10 22.22
N THR A 323 -15.43 13.48 21.22
CA THR A 323 -14.63 14.19 20.23
C THR A 323 -15.34 14.26 18.87
N ARG A 324 -14.73 15.01 17.94
CA ARG A 324 -15.20 15.19 16.56
C ARG A 324 -14.07 15.27 15.52
N ASP A 325 -12.84 15.04 15.95
CA ASP A 325 -11.73 14.82 15.04
C ASP A 325 -11.97 13.55 14.21
N PHE A 326 -11.40 13.54 13.01
CA PHE A 326 -11.57 12.47 12.03
C PHE A 326 -10.22 12.19 11.40
N TRP A 327 -9.83 10.92 11.35
CA TRP A 327 -8.49 10.51 10.99
C TRP A 327 -8.54 9.41 9.94
N GLU A 328 -7.68 9.54 8.93
CA GLU A 328 -7.40 8.51 7.95
C GLU A 328 -6.15 7.74 8.36
N TYR A 329 -6.26 6.41 8.44
CA TYR A 329 -5.14 5.51 8.52
C TYR A 329 -4.72 5.06 7.13
N CYS A 330 -3.44 5.19 6.86
CA CYS A 330 -2.85 4.74 5.62
C CYS A 330 -2.28 3.36 5.83
N GLY A 331 -3.03 2.39 5.29
CA GLY A 331 -2.66 0.99 5.28
C GLY A 331 -1.28 0.79 4.66
N GLU A 332 -0.64 -0.30 5.07
CA GLU A 332 0.57 -0.81 4.41
C GLU A 332 0.23 -1.63 3.17
N GLU A 333 -1.07 -1.84 2.89
CA GLU A 333 -1.51 -2.48 1.65
C GLU A 333 -1.40 -1.45 0.52
N ASP A 334 -0.29 -1.58 -0.21
CA ASP A 334 -0.13 -1.35 -1.65
C ASP A 334 -1.12 -0.38 -2.31
N ASN A 335 -0.75 0.90 -2.42
CA ASN A 335 -1.39 1.87 -3.33
C ASN A 335 -1.11 1.52 -4.82
N CYS A 336 -1.28 0.27 -5.21
CA CYS A 336 -0.75 -0.26 -6.45
C CYS A 336 -1.89 -0.88 -7.26
N THR A 337 -2.41 -0.11 -8.21
CA THR A 337 -3.39 -0.61 -9.19
C THR A 337 -2.68 -1.60 -10.13
N PRO A 338 -3.16 -2.84 -10.30
CA PRO A 338 -2.54 -3.83 -11.17
C PRO A 338 -2.26 -3.31 -12.58
N ASN A 339 -1.12 -3.69 -13.15
CA ASN A 339 -0.67 -3.27 -14.48
C ASN A 339 -0.65 -1.74 -14.66
N THR A 340 -0.12 -1.02 -13.67
CA THR A 340 0.08 0.44 -13.75
C THR A 340 1.49 0.85 -13.34
N TRP A 341 1.87 2.06 -13.77
CA TRP A 341 3.10 2.72 -13.37
C TRP A 341 2.79 3.94 -12.49
N THR A 342 3.48 4.04 -11.36
CA THR A 342 3.37 5.20 -10.45
C THR A 342 4.72 5.89 -10.32
N GLN A 343 4.77 7.20 -10.58
CA GLN A 343 5.99 7.98 -10.35
C GLN A 343 6.28 8.06 -8.84
N LYS A 344 7.52 7.80 -8.48
CA LYS A 344 8.07 7.84 -7.12
C LYS A 344 8.98 9.06 -6.98
N ALA A 345 9.60 9.21 -5.82
CA ALA A 345 10.61 10.25 -5.62
C ALA A 345 11.72 10.08 -6.66
N ASP A 346 12.01 11.17 -7.38
CA ASP A 346 13.10 11.23 -8.35
C ASP A 346 14.40 10.69 -7.75
N PHE A 347 15.18 10.02 -8.60
CA PHE A 347 16.51 9.52 -8.27
C PHE A 347 17.33 10.61 -7.58
N GLY A 348 17.94 10.25 -6.44
CA GLY A 348 18.63 11.20 -5.55
C GLY A 348 19.86 11.84 -6.17
N GLY A 349 20.51 11.16 -7.12
CA GLY A 349 21.65 11.69 -7.88
C GLY A 349 21.23 12.61 -9.02
N VAL A 350 22.22 13.13 -9.74
CA VAL A 350 22.00 13.90 -10.97
C VAL A 350 21.49 13.03 -12.12
N GLU A 351 20.77 13.63 -13.06
CA GLU A 351 20.28 12.97 -14.27
C GLU A 351 21.42 12.31 -15.06
N ARG A 352 21.18 11.08 -15.53
CA ARG A 352 22.22 10.25 -16.16
C ARG A 352 21.62 9.13 -17.00
N SER A 353 22.45 8.47 -17.79
CA SER A 353 22.11 7.22 -18.48
C SER A 353 23.19 6.18 -18.26
N TYR A 354 22.90 4.92 -18.59
CA TYR A 354 23.84 3.81 -18.48
C TYR A 354 24.35 3.57 -17.04
N ALA A 355 23.53 3.96 -16.07
CA ALA A 355 23.72 3.59 -14.68
C ALA A 355 23.45 2.10 -14.49
N THR A 356 23.83 1.58 -13.33
CA THR A 356 23.61 0.20 -12.95
C THR A 356 22.87 0.14 -11.61
N GLY A 357 22.18 -0.98 -11.36
CA GLY A 357 21.42 -1.13 -10.14
C GLY A 357 21.19 -2.57 -9.74
N PHE A 358 20.91 -2.78 -8.46
CA PHE A 358 20.61 -4.07 -7.87
C PHE A 358 19.68 -3.88 -6.66
N SER A 359 19.13 -4.95 -6.12
CA SER A 359 18.33 -4.90 -4.90
C SER A 359 18.89 -5.83 -3.83
N VAL A 360 18.88 -5.35 -2.59
CA VAL A 360 19.35 -6.10 -1.41
C VAL A 360 18.52 -5.67 -0.20
N GLY A 361 18.03 -6.65 0.57
CA GLY A 361 17.39 -6.39 1.87
C GLY A 361 16.12 -5.53 1.79
N GLY A 362 15.30 -5.72 0.74
CA GLY A 362 14.07 -4.93 0.56
C GLY A 362 14.30 -3.48 0.12
N LYS A 363 15.50 -3.17 -0.40
CA LYS A 363 15.85 -1.85 -0.92
C LYS A 363 16.46 -1.95 -2.32
N GLY A 364 16.29 -0.88 -3.09
CA GLY A 364 16.94 -0.71 -4.39
C GLY A 364 18.24 0.09 -4.25
N TYR A 365 19.22 -0.19 -5.09
CA TYR A 365 20.45 0.57 -5.17
C TYR A 365 20.74 0.92 -6.62
N MET A 366 21.14 2.16 -6.87
CA MET A 366 21.45 2.64 -8.22
C MET A 366 22.62 3.63 -8.15
N GLY A 367 23.54 3.52 -9.10
CA GLY A 367 24.67 4.42 -9.18
C GLY A 367 25.45 4.27 -10.48
N THR A 368 26.64 4.85 -10.50
CA THR A 368 27.49 4.98 -11.68
C THR A 368 26.78 5.70 -12.84
N GLY A 369 27.18 5.44 -14.10
CA GLY A 369 26.54 5.99 -15.28
C GLY A 369 27.23 7.24 -15.80
N ARG A 370 26.61 7.87 -16.80
CA ARG A 370 27.22 8.91 -17.63
C ARG A 370 26.29 10.10 -17.83
N TYR A 371 26.87 11.30 -17.85
CA TYR A 371 26.18 12.53 -18.22
C TYR A 371 26.22 12.78 -19.75
N GLY A 372 25.14 12.42 -20.44
CA GLY A 372 24.95 12.72 -21.87
C GLY A 372 26.07 12.17 -22.76
N SER A 373 26.51 12.96 -23.73
CA SER A 373 27.62 12.63 -24.63
C SER A 373 29.00 13.09 -24.14
N THR A 374 29.09 13.65 -22.93
CA THR A 374 30.36 14.07 -22.32
C THR A 374 31.09 12.86 -21.71
N ASN A 375 32.42 12.87 -21.54
CA ASN A 375 33.13 11.83 -20.78
C ASN A 375 33.01 12.03 -19.25
N GLN A 376 31.89 12.57 -18.78
CA GLN A 376 31.60 12.73 -17.37
C GLN A 376 30.85 11.48 -16.87
N PHE A 377 31.47 10.79 -15.94
CA PHE A 377 30.98 9.58 -15.29
C PHE A 377 30.84 9.83 -13.79
N PHE A 378 30.04 9.01 -13.14
CA PHE A 378 29.75 9.16 -11.71
C PHE A 378 30.22 7.95 -10.92
N GLU A 379 30.63 8.18 -9.67
CA GLU A 379 30.95 7.15 -8.68
C GLU A 379 29.86 7.01 -7.61
N ASP A 380 28.97 8.00 -7.48
CA ASP A 380 27.94 7.99 -6.45
C ASP A 380 26.99 6.79 -6.60
N PHE A 381 26.62 6.26 -5.43
CA PHE A 381 25.66 5.17 -5.30
C PHE A 381 24.57 5.58 -4.30
N TRP A 382 23.33 5.30 -4.65
CA TRP A 382 22.16 5.72 -3.88
C TRP A 382 21.30 4.52 -3.52
N GLU A 383 20.81 4.50 -2.28
CA GLU A 383 19.83 3.53 -1.78
C GLU A 383 18.43 4.14 -1.84
N TYR A 384 17.51 3.44 -2.48
CA TYR A 384 16.08 3.74 -2.45
C TYR A 384 15.39 2.91 -1.38
N ASN A 385 14.64 3.58 -0.50
CA ASN A 385 13.75 2.95 0.46
C ASN A 385 12.29 3.04 -0.05
N PRO A 386 11.68 1.92 -0.51
CA PRO A 386 10.31 1.93 -1.03
C PRO A 386 9.26 2.34 0.01
N LEU A 387 9.45 2.00 1.29
CA LEU A 387 8.50 2.31 2.36
C LEU A 387 8.44 3.81 2.64
N ALA A 388 9.59 4.47 2.58
CA ALA A 388 9.69 5.91 2.81
C ALA A 388 9.58 6.73 1.52
N ASN A 389 9.65 6.10 0.35
CA ASN A 389 9.77 6.77 -0.96
C ASN A 389 10.90 7.82 -0.96
N THR A 390 12.09 7.43 -0.49
CA THR A 390 13.24 8.35 -0.37
C THR A 390 14.53 7.70 -0.86
N TRP A 391 15.44 8.54 -1.35
CA TRP A 391 16.80 8.18 -1.73
C TRP A 391 17.81 8.67 -0.69
N THR A 392 18.81 7.86 -0.38
CA THR A 392 19.93 8.21 0.49
C THR A 392 21.24 7.85 -0.19
N GLN A 393 22.16 8.81 -0.33
CA GLN A 393 23.49 8.52 -0.88
C GLN A 393 24.24 7.59 0.08
N LYS A 394 24.91 6.60 -0.49
CA LYS A 394 25.74 5.61 0.19
C LYS A 394 27.20 5.84 -0.17
N ALA A 395 28.08 4.96 0.31
CA ALA A 395 29.48 5.01 -0.08
C ALA A 395 29.59 4.96 -1.61
N ASP A 396 30.38 5.88 -2.14
CA ASP A 396 30.69 5.93 -3.55
C ASP A 396 31.31 4.61 -4.01
N TYR A 397 31.05 4.23 -5.25
CA TYR A 397 31.52 3.03 -5.89
C TYR A 397 33.05 2.92 -5.75
N GLY A 398 33.53 1.80 -5.20
CA GLY A 398 34.96 1.63 -4.92
C GLY A 398 35.84 1.47 -6.16
N GLY A 399 35.25 1.18 -7.32
CA GLY A 399 35.97 1.02 -8.59
C GLY A 399 36.16 2.33 -9.35
N ASP A 400 36.74 2.23 -10.54
CA ASP A 400 36.92 3.38 -11.42
C ASP A 400 35.56 3.94 -11.89
N LEU A 401 35.52 5.23 -12.24
CA LEU A 401 34.35 5.87 -12.85
C LEU A 401 33.92 5.14 -14.14
N VAL A 402 32.69 4.62 -14.16
CA VAL A 402 32.16 3.78 -15.25
C VAL A 402 30.73 4.12 -15.65
N GLY A 403 30.46 3.99 -16.95
CA GLY A 403 29.11 3.83 -17.49
C GLY A 403 28.94 2.45 -18.14
N SER A 404 27.70 2.00 -18.29
CA SER A 404 27.37 0.69 -18.87
C SER A 404 28.03 -0.49 -18.15
N ALA A 405 28.23 -0.33 -16.84
CA ALA A 405 28.59 -1.41 -15.92
C ALA A 405 27.37 -2.30 -15.65
N THR A 406 27.63 -3.52 -15.17
CA THR A 406 26.58 -4.50 -14.87
C THR A 406 26.60 -4.84 -13.38
N SER A 407 25.43 -5.13 -12.82
CA SER A 407 25.28 -5.42 -11.40
C SER A 407 24.27 -6.51 -11.12
N PHE A 408 24.50 -7.25 -10.04
CA PHE A 408 23.60 -8.25 -9.50
C PHE A 408 23.77 -8.35 -7.97
N SER A 409 22.91 -9.11 -7.32
CA SER A 409 22.98 -9.37 -5.88
C SER A 409 23.25 -10.85 -5.61
N ILE A 410 24.07 -11.16 -4.61
CA ILE A 410 24.16 -12.52 -4.06
C ILE A 410 23.95 -12.43 -2.55
N GLY A 411 22.92 -13.10 -2.04
CA GLY A 411 22.53 -13.03 -0.64
C GLY A 411 22.22 -11.59 -0.22
N SER A 412 22.93 -11.10 0.80
CA SER A 412 22.77 -9.75 1.35
C SER A 412 23.79 -8.73 0.82
N LYS A 413 24.40 -8.98 -0.35
CA LYS A 413 25.45 -8.13 -0.93
C LYS A 413 25.15 -7.79 -2.39
N GLY A 414 25.48 -6.56 -2.78
CA GLY A 414 25.47 -6.13 -4.18
C GLY A 414 26.82 -6.34 -4.82
N TYR A 415 26.87 -6.53 -6.14
CA TYR A 415 28.09 -6.69 -6.89
C TYR A 415 28.01 -5.88 -8.18
N THR A 416 29.10 -5.18 -8.51
CA THR A 416 29.18 -4.32 -9.70
C THR A 416 30.58 -4.42 -10.30
N GLY A 417 30.64 -4.54 -11.62
CA GLY A 417 31.91 -4.45 -12.35
C GLY A 417 31.70 -4.32 -13.85
N THR A 418 32.82 -4.42 -14.57
CA THR A 418 32.89 -4.10 -16.01
C THR A 418 32.52 -2.63 -16.28
N GLY A 419 32.18 -2.27 -17.51
CA GLY A 419 31.84 -0.91 -17.92
C GLY A 419 32.98 -0.18 -18.64
N THR A 420 32.74 1.10 -18.94
CA THR A 420 33.70 1.96 -19.63
C THR A 420 33.82 3.32 -18.96
N GLY A 421 35.05 3.80 -18.80
CA GLY A 421 35.36 5.18 -18.38
C GLY A 421 35.50 6.16 -19.56
N GLY A 422 35.01 5.78 -20.74
CA GLY A 422 35.11 6.56 -21.99
C GLY A 422 36.29 6.11 -22.87
N GLY A 423 36.13 6.29 -24.19
CA GLY A 423 37.12 5.82 -25.18
C GLY A 423 37.36 4.30 -25.09
N SER A 424 38.62 3.88 -25.16
CA SER A 424 39.04 2.47 -25.06
C SER A 424 39.29 1.98 -23.62
N ASN A 425 38.83 2.73 -22.60
CA ASN A 425 39.05 2.41 -21.19
C ASN A 425 38.00 1.41 -20.66
N TYR A 426 38.15 0.15 -21.04
CA TYR A 426 37.26 -0.94 -20.62
C TYR A 426 37.72 -1.57 -19.31
N ARG A 427 36.77 -1.78 -18.40
CA ARG A 427 37.04 -2.23 -17.03
C ARG A 427 36.76 -3.72 -16.85
N LYS A 428 37.51 -4.35 -15.95
CA LYS A 428 37.30 -5.74 -15.49
C LYS A 428 37.34 -5.87 -13.97
N ASP A 429 37.63 -4.78 -13.27
CA ASP A 429 37.53 -4.75 -11.82
C ASP A 429 36.09 -5.05 -11.39
N PHE A 430 35.97 -5.67 -10.24
CA PHE A 430 34.73 -6.24 -9.75
C PHE A 430 34.66 -6.04 -8.25
N TRP A 431 33.55 -5.48 -7.78
CA TRP A 431 33.43 -4.96 -6.44
C TRP A 431 32.14 -5.45 -5.78
N GLN A 432 32.22 -5.75 -4.49
CA GLN A 432 31.09 -6.16 -3.65
C GLN A 432 30.73 -5.04 -2.69
N TYR A 433 29.47 -4.63 -2.68
CA TYR A 433 28.92 -3.70 -1.72
C TYR A 433 28.33 -4.41 -0.50
N ASP A 434 28.73 -3.96 0.68
CA ASP A 434 28.16 -4.36 1.96
C ASP A 434 27.24 -3.25 2.52
N PRO A 435 25.91 -3.44 2.50
CA PRO A 435 24.98 -2.45 3.02
C PRO A 435 25.01 -2.30 4.54
N VAL A 436 25.54 -3.27 5.29
CA VAL A 436 25.58 -3.22 6.76
C VAL A 436 26.62 -2.21 7.24
N ILE A 437 27.78 -2.21 6.61
CA ILE A 437 28.90 -1.31 6.95
C ILE A 437 29.05 -0.15 5.95
N ASN A 438 28.19 -0.08 4.93
CA ASN A 438 28.23 0.92 3.86
C ASN A 438 29.61 1.01 3.20
N TYR A 439 30.11 -0.12 2.67
CA TYR A 439 31.49 -0.20 2.16
C TYR A 439 31.61 -1.12 0.93
N TRP A 440 32.49 -0.75 0.01
CA TRP A 440 32.81 -1.53 -1.20
C TRP A 440 34.13 -2.29 -1.02
N ASN A 441 34.08 -3.60 -1.21
CA ASN A 441 35.25 -4.48 -1.16
C ASN A 441 35.58 -5.01 -2.57
N GLN A 442 36.80 -4.80 -3.04
CA GLN A 442 37.26 -5.37 -4.30
C GLN A 442 37.28 -6.90 -4.22
N LYS A 443 36.84 -7.56 -5.28
CA LYS A 443 36.82 -9.00 -5.47
C LYS A 443 37.75 -9.40 -6.62
N ALA A 444 37.84 -10.69 -6.90
CA ALA A 444 38.58 -11.14 -8.07
C ALA A 444 38.02 -10.46 -9.32
N ASP A 445 38.91 -9.84 -10.09
CA ASP A 445 38.59 -9.25 -11.39
C ASP A 445 37.78 -10.24 -12.23
N PHE A 446 36.83 -9.71 -13.00
CA PHE A 446 36.05 -10.46 -13.95
C PHE A 446 36.96 -11.37 -14.80
N GLY A 447 36.61 -12.65 -14.88
CA GLY A 447 37.46 -13.69 -15.51
C GLY A 447 37.67 -13.50 -17.01
N GLY A 448 36.78 -12.78 -17.68
CA GLY A 448 36.92 -12.42 -19.10
C GLY A 448 37.68 -11.12 -19.32
N VAL A 449 37.71 -10.68 -20.58
CA VAL A 449 38.26 -9.35 -20.94
C VAL A 449 37.37 -8.21 -20.44
N GLY A 450 37.98 -7.06 -20.13
CA GLY A 450 37.24 -5.85 -19.75
C GLY A 450 36.35 -5.37 -20.88
N ARG A 451 35.10 -4.99 -20.56
CA ARG A 451 34.04 -4.72 -21.54
C ARG A 451 32.96 -3.81 -20.97
N PHE A 452 32.08 -3.27 -21.81
CA PHE A 452 30.87 -2.58 -21.37
C PHE A 452 29.63 -3.15 -22.07
N GLY A 453 28.44 -2.82 -21.55
CA GLY A 453 27.17 -3.31 -22.10
C GLY A 453 27.02 -4.82 -21.94
N ALA A 454 27.69 -5.40 -20.94
CA ALA A 454 27.53 -6.80 -20.57
C ALA A 454 26.24 -6.99 -19.77
N VAL A 455 25.65 -8.16 -19.89
CA VAL A 455 24.49 -8.57 -19.10
C VAL A 455 24.92 -9.30 -17.84
N SER A 456 24.09 -9.24 -16.80
CA SER A 456 24.30 -10.04 -15.61
C SER A 456 23.02 -10.43 -14.89
N PHE A 457 23.12 -11.48 -14.09
CA PHE A 457 22.09 -11.96 -13.19
C PHE A 457 22.72 -12.88 -12.13
N SER A 458 21.94 -13.25 -11.14
CA SER A 458 22.32 -14.23 -10.11
C SER A 458 21.37 -15.42 -10.11
N ILE A 459 21.91 -16.61 -9.86
CA ILE A 459 21.14 -17.82 -9.59
C ILE A 459 21.75 -18.45 -8.34
N ASP A 460 20.90 -18.71 -7.34
CA ASP A 460 21.31 -19.19 -6.01
C ASP A 460 22.41 -18.32 -5.38
N SER A 461 23.59 -18.90 -5.12
CA SER A 461 24.75 -18.23 -4.49
C SER A 461 25.82 -17.81 -5.51
N LYS A 462 25.48 -17.81 -6.81
CA LYS A 462 26.41 -17.54 -7.91
C LYS A 462 25.96 -16.33 -8.73
N GLY A 463 26.94 -15.61 -9.26
CA GLY A 463 26.76 -14.47 -10.15
C GLY A 463 27.14 -14.84 -11.56
N TYR A 464 26.54 -14.20 -12.56
CA TYR A 464 26.79 -14.51 -13.97
C TYR A 464 27.00 -13.22 -14.76
N ILE A 465 28.02 -13.19 -15.60
CA ILE A 465 28.27 -12.09 -16.55
C ILE A 465 28.54 -12.69 -17.93
N GLY A 466 27.93 -12.11 -18.96
CA GLY A 466 28.21 -12.48 -20.34
C GLY A 466 27.99 -11.33 -21.31
N THR A 467 28.21 -11.62 -22.59
CA THR A 467 28.05 -10.67 -23.71
C THR A 467 28.91 -9.42 -23.54
N GLY A 468 28.53 -8.29 -24.16
CA GLY A 468 29.22 -7.01 -24.08
C GLY A 468 30.26 -6.80 -25.19
N LEU A 469 30.90 -5.62 -25.16
CA LEU A 469 31.82 -5.18 -26.20
C LEU A 469 33.25 -4.98 -25.67
N TRP A 470 34.21 -5.65 -26.32
CA TRP A 470 35.64 -5.33 -26.25
C TRP A 470 36.29 -5.56 -27.62
N LEU A 471 36.46 -4.47 -28.38
CA LEU A 471 36.85 -4.44 -29.81
C LEU A 471 35.90 -5.18 -30.77
N GLN A 472 35.22 -6.23 -30.31
CA GLN A 472 34.17 -6.99 -30.94
C GLN A 472 33.13 -7.39 -29.89
N THR A 473 31.89 -7.64 -30.32
CA THR A 473 30.85 -8.16 -29.44
C THR A 473 31.19 -9.58 -29.00
N ARG A 474 30.67 -9.97 -27.84
CA ARG A 474 31.08 -11.21 -27.17
C ARG A 474 29.89 -12.14 -26.95
N LYS A 475 30.21 -13.43 -26.80
CA LYS A 475 29.28 -14.50 -26.40
C LYS A 475 29.81 -15.35 -25.25
N ASP A 476 31.01 -15.07 -24.74
CA ASP A 476 31.50 -15.75 -23.56
C ASP A 476 30.60 -15.45 -22.36
N PHE A 477 30.47 -16.45 -21.50
CA PHE A 477 29.57 -16.44 -20.36
C PHE A 477 30.31 -17.01 -19.15
N TRP A 478 30.29 -16.29 -18.03
CA TRP A 478 31.14 -16.56 -16.88
C TRP A 478 30.31 -16.63 -15.61
N GLU A 479 30.63 -17.61 -14.76
CA GLU A 479 30.07 -17.78 -13.42
C GLU A 479 31.07 -17.31 -12.37
N TYR A 480 30.58 -16.55 -11.39
CA TYR A 480 31.31 -16.13 -10.21
C TYR A 480 30.88 -16.94 -8.99
N ASP A 481 31.86 -17.55 -8.33
CA ASP A 481 31.70 -18.18 -7.04
C ASP A 481 32.02 -17.18 -5.92
N SER A 482 30.99 -16.74 -5.19
CA SER A 482 31.15 -15.79 -4.10
C SER A 482 31.89 -16.33 -2.88
N LEU A 483 31.93 -17.66 -2.68
CA LEU A 483 32.65 -18.30 -1.57
C LEU A 483 34.13 -18.48 -1.90
N ALA A 484 34.43 -18.92 -3.12
CA ALA A 484 35.80 -19.11 -3.59
C ALA A 484 36.46 -17.80 -4.08
N ASN A 485 35.68 -16.77 -4.37
CA ASN A 485 36.12 -15.53 -5.02
C ASN A 485 36.84 -15.82 -6.36
N THR A 486 36.24 -16.66 -7.19
CA THR A 486 36.81 -17.10 -8.48
C THR A 486 35.77 -17.09 -9.59
N TRP A 487 36.23 -16.84 -10.82
CA TRP A 487 35.43 -16.92 -12.04
C TRP A 487 35.70 -18.21 -12.80
N THR A 488 34.67 -18.79 -13.42
CA THR A 488 34.77 -19.96 -14.29
C THR A 488 33.94 -19.74 -15.55
N GLN A 489 34.54 -19.92 -16.72
CA GLN A 489 33.81 -19.82 -17.98
C GLN A 489 32.84 -21.00 -18.12
N LYS A 490 31.62 -20.69 -18.54
CA LYS A 490 30.54 -21.64 -18.83
C LYS A 490 30.35 -21.78 -20.34
N ALA A 491 29.31 -22.51 -20.76
CA ALA A 491 28.98 -22.58 -22.18
C ALA A 491 28.68 -21.18 -22.72
N ASP A 492 29.34 -20.83 -23.82
CA ASP A 492 29.10 -19.58 -24.54
C ASP A 492 27.60 -19.42 -24.82
N PHE A 493 27.14 -18.18 -24.71
CA PHE A 493 25.79 -17.75 -25.06
C PHE A 493 25.38 -18.28 -26.44
N GLY A 494 24.18 -18.88 -26.50
CA GLY A 494 23.71 -19.63 -27.67
C GLY A 494 23.39 -18.78 -28.89
N GLY A 495 23.03 -17.50 -28.71
CA GLY A 495 22.72 -16.58 -29.79
C GLY A 495 23.92 -15.81 -30.34
N THR A 496 23.66 -14.86 -31.23
CA THR A 496 24.68 -13.97 -31.81
C THR A 496 25.39 -13.13 -30.75
N ALA A 497 26.71 -12.95 -30.89
CA ALA A 497 27.50 -12.11 -29.99
C ALA A 497 27.01 -10.66 -30.00
N ARG A 498 26.73 -10.09 -28.82
CA ARG A 498 26.01 -8.82 -28.69
C ARG A 498 26.44 -7.98 -27.50
N LEU A 499 25.97 -6.72 -27.43
CA LEU A 499 26.02 -5.87 -26.24
C LEU A 499 24.64 -5.28 -25.94
N SER A 500 24.49 -4.69 -24.75
CA SER A 500 23.33 -3.88 -24.35
C SER A 500 22.00 -4.64 -24.48
N ALA A 501 22.07 -5.95 -24.27
CA ALA A 501 20.95 -6.88 -24.18
C ALA A 501 20.25 -6.78 -22.82
N VAL A 502 19.08 -7.41 -22.70
CA VAL A 502 18.37 -7.58 -21.43
C VAL A 502 18.71 -8.93 -20.82
N SER A 503 18.67 -9.01 -19.49
CA SER A 503 18.80 -10.27 -18.78
C SER A 503 18.00 -10.28 -17.49
N PHE A 504 17.63 -11.48 -17.08
CA PHE A 504 17.07 -11.78 -15.76
C PHE A 504 17.21 -13.27 -15.47
N SER A 505 16.98 -13.66 -14.22
CA SER A 505 16.86 -15.06 -13.83
C SER A 505 15.44 -15.37 -13.35
N LEU A 506 14.96 -16.57 -13.67
CA LEU A 506 13.71 -17.14 -13.15
C LEU A 506 14.03 -18.54 -12.64
N ALA A 507 13.74 -18.79 -11.36
CA ALA A 507 14.15 -20.02 -10.66
C ALA A 507 15.65 -20.31 -10.87
N ASN A 508 16.00 -21.50 -11.37
CA ASN A 508 17.37 -21.94 -11.62
C ASN A 508 17.86 -21.71 -13.07
N LYS A 509 17.25 -20.75 -13.77
CA LYS A 509 17.53 -20.47 -15.19
C LYS A 509 17.86 -19.01 -15.43
N GLY A 510 18.80 -18.79 -16.35
CA GLY A 510 19.22 -17.47 -16.79
C GLY A 510 18.62 -17.15 -18.16
N TYR A 511 18.28 -15.89 -18.40
CA TYR A 511 17.71 -15.47 -19.68
C TYR A 511 18.47 -14.29 -20.26
N ILE A 512 18.71 -14.32 -21.57
CA ILE A 512 19.33 -13.23 -22.32
C ILE A 512 18.58 -13.06 -23.65
N GLY A 513 18.27 -11.82 -24.02
CA GLY A 513 17.82 -11.50 -25.37
C GLY A 513 17.90 -10.03 -25.70
N THR A 514 17.41 -9.66 -26.88
CA THR A 514 17.61 -8.31 -27.45
C THR A 514 19.10 -7.95 -27.61
N GLY A 515 19.45 -6.66 -27.69
CA GLY A 515 20.81 -6.15 -27.85
C GLY A 515 21.16 -5.91 -29.33
N ASP A 516 22.40 -5.48 -29.57
CA ASP A 516 22.93 -5.28 -30.92
C ASP A 516 24.26 -6.02 -31.12
N ASP A 517 24.53 -6.45 -32.35
CA ASP A 517 25.81 -7.05 -32.73
C ASP A 517 26.85 -6.01 -33.16
N PHE A 518 28.07 -6.45 -33.50
CA PHE A 518 29.15 -5.56 -33.90
C PHE A 518 28.87 -4.77 -35.20
N SER A 519 27.93 -5.23 -36.03
CA SER A 519 27.48 -4.55 -37.24
C SER A 519 26.30 -3.60 -37.00
N GLY A 520 25.86 -3.46 -35.74
CA GLY A 520 24.72 -2.64 -35.34
C GLY A 520 23.37 -3.26 -35.69
N GLN A 521 23.31 -4.57 -35.95
CA GLN A 521 22.03 -5.27 -36.13
C GLN A 521 21.40 -5.57 -34.78
N TYR A 522 20.19 -5.05 -34.60
CA TYR A 522 19.38 -5.27 -33.41
C TYR A 522 18.80 -6.69 -33.42
N GLN A 523 18.73 -7.28 -32.24
CA GLN A 523 18.26 -8.64 -32.06
C GLN A 523 16.92 -8.63 -31.32
N LYS A 524 16.12 -9.67 -31.54
CA LYS A 524 14.86 -9.94 -30.81
C LYS A 524 14.78 -11.38 -30.29
N ASP A 525 15.74 -12.21 -30.65
CA ASP A 525 15.84 -13.58 -30.15
C ASP A 525 16.02 -13.57 -28.63
N PHE A 526 15.57 -14.65 -28.01
CA PHE A 526 15.52 -14.78 -26.57
C PHE A 526 15.96 -16.20 -26.19
N TRP A 527 16.87 -16.31 -25.23
CA TRP A 527 17.53 -17.56 -24.91
C TRP A 527 17.48 -17.83 -23.41
N GLU A 528 17.27 -19.10 -23.08
CA GLU A 528 17.27 -19.64 -21.73
C GLU A 528 18.52 -20.51 -21.51
N TRP A 529 19.25 -20.25 -20.42
CA TRP A 529 20.35 -21.08 -19.95
C TRP A 529 19.93 -21.92 -18.75
N ASN A 530 20.23 -23.21 -18.82
CA ASN A 530 20.03 -24.14 -17.71
C ASN A 530 21.34 -24.33 -16.94
N GLN A 531 21.32 -23.99 -15.65
CA GLN A 531 22.51 -24.07 -14.78
C GLN A 531 23.02 -25.51 -14.58
N ALA A 532 22.13 -26.49 -14.49
CA ALA A 532 22.49 -27.88 -14.21
C ALA A 532 23.15 -28.56 -15.41
N THR A 533 22.67 -28.28 -16.62
CA THR A 533 23.19 -28.89 -17.85
C THR A 533 24.25 -28.03 -18.53
N ASN A 534 24.38 -26.76 -18.16
CA ASN A 534 25.25 -25.77 -18.81
C ASN A 534 24.95 -25.66 -20.32
N THR A 535 23.67 -25.57 -20.68
CA THR A 535 23.22 -25.49 -22.08
C THR A 535 22.23 -24.35 -22.30
N TRP A 536 22.28 -23.75 -23.48
CA TRP A 536 21.34 -22.73 -23.94
C TRP A 536 20.26 -23.33 -24.84
N VAL A 537 19.03 -22.83 -24.72
CA VAL A 537 17.88 -23.18 -25.55
C VAL A 537 17.19 -21.88 -26.00
N GLU A 538 16.91 -21.77 -27.29
CA GLU A 538 16.16 -20.64 -27.84
C GLU A 538 14.68 -20.73 -27.43
N LYS A 539 14.10 -19.58 -27.08
CA LYS A 539 12.73 -19.39 -26.58
C LYS A 539 11.97 -18.48 -27.55
N ALA A 540 10.70 -18.21 -27.26
CA ALA A 540 9.93 -17.27 -28.06
C ALA A 540 10.61 -15.90 -28.12
N ASP A 541 10.74 -15.37 -29.34
CA ASP A 541 11.23 -14.02 -29.61
C ASP A 541 10.56 -12.99 -28.70
N PHE A 542 11.34 -11.99 -28.28
CA PHE A 542 10.83 -10.89 -27.50
C PHE A 542 9.65 -10.19 -28.20
N GLY A 543 8.49 -10.15 -27.53
CA GLY A 543 7.24 -9.65 -28.11
C GLY A 543 7.26 -8.20 -28.58
N GLY A 544 8.14 -7.37 -27.99
CA GLY A 544 8.32 -5.98 -28.41
C GLY A 544 9.16 -5.78 -29.68
N GLY A 545 9.74 -6.84 -30.26
CA GLY A 545 10.61 -6.73 -31.43
C GLY A 545 12.04 -6.25 -31.10
N ASP A 546 12.85 -6.13 -32.15
CA ASP A 546 14.30 -5.92 -32.07
C ASP A 546 14.69 -4.56 -31.48
N ARG A 547 15.62 -4.57 -30.53
CA ARG A 547 16.08 -3.36 -29.83
C ARG A 547 17.35 -3.58 -29.02
N SER A 548 17.99 -2.49 -28.61
CA SER A 548 19.14 -2.47 -27.70
C SER A 548 18.96 -1.40 -26.62
N TYR A 549 19.75 -1.48 -25.55
CA TYR A 549 19.67 -0.58 -24.39
C TYR A 549 18.29 -0.56 -23.72
N ALA A 550 17.56 -1.67 -23.85
CA ALA A 550 16.35 -1.94 -23.11
C ALA A 550 16.69 -2.26 -21.65
N THR A 551 15.67 -2.26 -20.80
CA THR A 551 15.82 -2.63 -19.38
C THR A 551 14.93 -3.80 -19.05
N SER A 552 15.32 -4.57 -18.02
CA SER A 552 14.58 -5.72 -17.55
C SER A 552 14.66 -5.89 -16.04
N PHE A 553 13.73 -6.68 -15.51
CA PHE A 553 13.74 -7.20 -14.14
C PHE A 553 12.85 -8.45 -14.10
N SER A 554 12.86 -9.17 -12.97
CA SER A 554 11.92 -10.26 -12.70
C SER A 554 11.09 -9.99 -11.46
N ILE A 555 9.81 -10.36 -11.52
CA ILE A 555 8.84 -10.26 -10.42
C ILE A 555 8.03 -11.54 -10.38
N SER A 556 7.93 -12.15 -9.19
CA SER A 556 7.05 -13.31 -8.91
C SER A 556 7.12 -14.43 -9.97
N GLY A 557 8.33 -14.77 -10.42
CA GLY A 557 8.57 -15.86 -11.39
C GLY A 557 8.28 -15.51 -12.85
N LYS A 558 8.02 -14.24 -13.17
CA LYS A 558 7.88 -13.73 -14.55
C LYS A 558 9.02 -12.78 -14.88
N GLY A 559 9.42 -12.77 -16.15
CA GLY A 559 10.39 -11.83 -16.69
C GLY A 559 9.69 -10.59 -17.24
N TYR A 560 10.31 -9.43 -17.12
CA TYR A 560 9.79 -8.18 -17.68
C TYR A 560 10.87 -7.47 -18.46
N ALA A 561 10.54 -6.95 -19.64
CA ALA A 561 11.45 -6.18 -20.47
C ALA A 561 10.70 -5.13 -21.28
N GLY A 562 11.35 -3.99 -21.52
CA GLY A 562 10.79 -2.92 -22.34
C GLY A 562 11.75 -1.75 -22.48
N LEU A 563 11.24 -0.62 -22.96
CA LEU A 563 12.05 0.55 -23.30
C LEU A 563 13.13 0.22 -24.34
N GLY A 564 14.16 1.06 -24.44
CA GLY A 564 15.28 0.86 -25.35
C GLY A 564 15.10 1.60 -26.67
N GLN A 565 15.96 1.27 -27.63
CA GLN A 565 15.98 1.90 -28.95
C GLN A 565 16.19 0.90 -30.08
N LYS A 566 15.70 1.26 -31.26
CA LYS A 566 16.00 0.59 -32.54
C LYS A 566 16.37 1.62 -33.62
N ASN A 567 17.02 1.19 -34.69
CA ASN A 567 17.45 2.02 -35.83
C ASN A 567 18.50 3.11 -35.49
N TYR A 568 19.76 2.75 -35.27
CA TYR A 568 20.87 3.64 -34.85
C TYR A 568 20.96 5.01 -35.57
N GLY A 569 20.63 5.08 -36.87
CA GLY A 569 20.63 6.34 -37.66
C GLY A 569 19.36 7.18 -37.60
N ASN A 570 18.24 6.62 -37.13
CA ASN A 570 16.96 7.30 -36.92
C ASN A 570 16.26 6.65 -35.72
N ALA A 571 16.88 6.79 -34.53
CA ALA A 571 16.50 5.94 -33.42
C ALA A 571 15.05 6.15 -33.00
N VAL A 572 14.30 5.05 -33.01
CA VAL A 572 12.97 5.00 -32.44
C VAL A 572 13.12 4.56 -31.00
N ILE A 573 12.80 5.47 -30.09
CA ILE A 573 12.87 5.22 -28.64
C ILE A 573 11.54 4.64 -28.20
N MET A 574 11.61 3.49 -27.54
CA MET A 574 10.45 2.67 -27.21
C MET A 574 9.88 3.05 -25.84
N LYS A 575 8.55 2.92 -25.71
CA LYS A 575 7.81 3.15 -24.45
C LYS A 575 7.13 1.88 -23.92
N ASP A 576 7.01 0.87 -24.76
CA ASP A 576 6.29 -0.36 -24.48
C ASP A 576 6.99 -1.21 -23.41
N PHE A 577 6.20 -2.05 -22.77
CA PHE A 577 6.64 -2.95 -21.70
C PHE A 577 5.96 -4.30 -21.84
N TRP A 578 6.70 -5.39 -21.61
CA TRP A 578 6.26 -6.75 -21.89
C TRP A 578 6.63 -7.69 -20.75
N GLN A 579 5.75 -8.65 -20.49
CA GLN A 579 5.95 -9.73 -19.53
C GLN A 579 6.18 -11.04 -20.27
N TYR A 580 7.23 -11.79 -19.89
CA TYR A 580 7.49 -13.15 -20.30
C TYR A 580 6.96 -14.16 -19.28
N ASP A 581 6.23 -15.14 -19.77
CA ASP A 581 5.78 -16.29 -19.01
C ASP A 581 6.57 -17.56 -19.39
N PRO A 582 7.45 -18.08 -18.51
CA PRO A 582 8.21 -19.30 -18.82
C PRO A 582 7.34 -20.56 -18.89
N ALA A 583 6.11 -20.56 -18.36
CA ALA A 583 5.22 -21.72 -18.39
C ALA A 583 4.57 -21.90 -19.77
N THR A 584 4.34 -20.81 -20.49
CA THR A 584 3.72 -20.81 -21.82
C THR A 584 4.69 -20.45 -22.94
N ASP A 585 5.93 -20.05 -22.60
CA ASP A 585 6.91 -19.53 -23.56
C ASP A 585 6.33 -18.38 -24.40
N ALA A 586 5.70 -17.42 -23.74
CA ALA A 586 4.99 -16.34 -24.41
C ALA A 586 5.24 -14.97 -23.76
N TRP A 587 5.25 -13.95 -24.61
CA TRP A 587 5.30 -12.54 -24.22
C TRP A 587 3.93 -11.89 -24.32
N THR A 588 3.53 -11.17 -23.27
CA THR A 588 2.29 -10.40 -23.21
C THR A 588 2.61 -8.93 -22.97
N GLN A 589 2.09 -8.05 -23.81
CA GLN A 589 2.26 -6.60 -23.62
C GLN A 589 1.53 -6.15 -22.36
N LYS A 590 2.20 -5.31 -21.58
CA LYS A 590 1.69 -4.67 -20.36
C LYS A 590 1.49 -3.19 -20.59
N ALA A 591 1.04 -2.47 -19.57
CA ALA A 591 0.94 -1.03 -19.63
C ALA A 591 2.29 -0.42 -20.03
N ASP A 592 2.23 0.45 -21.03
CA ASP A 592 3.38 1.24 -21.46
C ASP A 592 3.99 1.95 -20.24
N PHE A 593 5.31 2.12 -20.27
CA PHE A 593 6.05 2.77 -19.21
C PHE A 593 5.44 4.14 -18.87
N GLY A 594 5.19 4.40 -17.58
CA GLY A 594 4.49 5.62 -17.15
C GLY A 594 5.20 6.92 -17.52
N GLY A 595 6.53 6.90 -17.54
CA GLY A 595 7.35 8.05 -17.91
C GLY A 595 7.51 8.28 -19.42
N VAL A 596 8.45 9.16 -19.78
CA VAL A 596 8.81 9.39 -21.19
C VAL A 596 9.59 8.20 -21.75
N ALA A 597 9.33 7.84 -23.01
CA ALA A 597 10.11 6.85 -23.77
C ALA A 597 11.62 7.12 -23.66
N ARG A 598 12.41 6.09 -23.37
CA ARG A 598 13.86 6.23 -23.12
C ARG A 598 14.64 4.95 -23.39
N TYR A 599 15.96 5.09 -23.44
CA TYR A 599 16.90 3.98 -23.52
C TYR A 599 18.07 4.18 -22.54
N GLY A 600 18.79 3.10 -22.23
CA GLY A 600 19.88 3.14 -21.26
C GLY A 600 19.41 3.50 -19.84
N ALA A 601 18.16 3.20 -19.53
CA ALA A 601 17.58 3.30 -18.20
C ALA A 601 18.02 2.10 -17.35
N THR A 602 17.90 2.25 -16.03
CA THR A 602 18.25 1.22 -15.07
C THR A 602 16.98 0.67 -14.44
N GLY A 603 16.83 -0.66 -14.48
CA GLY A 603 15.71 -1.37 -13.86
C GLY A 603 16.17 -2.41 -12.85
N PHE A 604 15.36 -2.60 -11.81
CA PHE A 604 15.53 -3.64 -10.80
C PHE A 604 14.17 -3.94 -10.14
N SER A 605 14.07 -5.03 -9.38
CA SER A 605 12.88 -5.33 -8.58
C SER A 605 13.18 -5.27 -7.08
N VAL A 606 12.20 -4.83 -6.28
CA VAL A 606 12.25 -4.87 -4.82
C VAL A 606 10.95 -5.46 -4.30
N GLY A 607 11.01 -6.62 -3.65
CA GLY A 607 9.81 -7.39 -3.33
C GLY A 607 9.05 -7.76 -4.61
N ASP A 608 7.73 -7.57 -4.60
CA ASP A 608 6.85 -7.85 -5.74
C ASP A 608 6.62 -6.62 -6.65
N ARG A 609 7.58 -5.69 -6.67
CA ARG A 609 7.50 -4.44 -7.45
C ARG A 609 8.70 -4.29 -8.38
N GLY A 610 8.46 -3.77 -9.57
CA GLY A 610 9.50 -3.40 -10.55
C GLY A 610 9.76 -1.91 -10.50
N TYR A 611 11.00 -1.50 -10.75
CA TYR A 611 11.37 -0.10 -10.75
C TYR A 611 12.22 0.24 -11.96
N ILE A 612 12.02 1.43 -12.51
CA ILE A 612 12.85 1.98 -13.60
C ILE A 612 13.16 3.44 -13.26
N GLY A 613 14.43 3.80 -13.40
CA GLY A 613 14.89 5.18 -13.29
C GLY A 613 15.95 5.53 -14.31
N THR A 614 16.23 6.82 -14.40
CA THR A 614 17.28 7.39 -15.25
C THR A 614 17.06 7.10 -16.75
N GLY A 615 18.06 7.35 -17.58
CA GLY A 615 18.05 7.05 -19.00
C GLY A 615 18.03 8.30 -19.88
N ARG A 616 17.97 8.07 -21.18
CA ARG A 616 18.08 9.11 -22.20
C ARG A 616 16.85 9.14 -23.10
N ILE A 617 16.31 10.34 -23.34
CA ILE A 617 15.07 10.53 -24.12
C ILE A 617 15.31 11.01 -25.56
N ASN A 618 16.56 11.30 -25.95
CA ASN A 618 16.94 11.69 -27.32
C ASN A 618 18.45 11.46 -27.57
N LEU A 619 18.80 11.06 -28.80
CA LEU A 619 20.18 10.87 -29.29
C LEU A 619 21.02 12.16 -29.37
N PHE A 620 20.43 13.31 -29.67
CA PHE A 620 21.16 14.52 -30.08
C PHE A 620 21.22 15.64 -29.04
N SER A 621 20.57 15.47 -27.89
CA SER A 621 20.60 16.42 -26.77
C SER A 621 21.11 15.76 -25.50
N GLN A 622 21.53 16.56 -24.52
CA GLN A 622 21.82 16.14 -23.14
C GLN A 622 20.53 15.83 -22.35
N SER A 623 19.45 15.45 -23.04
CA SER A 623 18.14 15.19 -22.43
C SER A 623 18.17 13.85 -21.69
N LEU A 624 18.63 13.94 -20.46
CA LEU A 624 18.64 12.90 -19.44
C LEU A 624 17.49 13.17 -18.48
N VAL A 625 17.08 12.12 -17.80
CA VAL A 625 15.99 12.18 -16.83
C VAL A 625 16.45 11.52 -15.54
N LYS A 626 15.84 11.93 -14.43
CA LYS A 626 16.05 11.35 -13.10
C LYS A 626 14.74 10.95 -12.43
N ASP A 627 13.63 11.03 -13.17
CA ASP A 627 12.37 10.48 -12.70
C ASP A 627 12.52 8.97 -12.43
N PHE A 628 11.74 8.52 -11.46
CA PHE A 628 11.79 7.15 -10.97
C PHE A 628 10.37 6.61 -10.88
N TRP A 629 10.16 5.40 -11.37
CA TRP A 629 8.83 4.85 -11.59
C TRP A 629 8.76 3.44 -11.03
N GLU A 630 7.67 3.13 -10.33
CA GLU A 630 7.33 1.81 -9.82
C GLU A 630 6.26 1.17 -10.72
N TYR A 631 6.43 -0.10 -11.03
CA TYR A 631 5.48 -0.93 -11.76
C TYR A 631 4.74 -1.88 -10.82
N CYS A 632 3.43 -1.90 -10.99
CA CYS A 632 2.53 -2.86 -10.41
C CYS A 632 2.29 -4.04 -11.37
N PRO A 633 2.73 -5.27 -11.07
CA PRO A 633 2.29 -6.43 -11.85
C PRO A 633 0.80 -6.73 -11.64
N ASP A 634 0.25 -7.56 -12.53
CA ASP A 634 -1.13 -8.09 -12.45
C ASP A 634 -1.35 -9.09 -11.30
#